data_AF-A0A925Q1N0-F1
#
_entry.id   AF-A0A925Q1N0-F1
#
_cell.length_a   1.000
_cell.length_b   1.000
_cell.length_c   1.000
_cell.angle_alpha   90.00
_cell.angle_beta   90.00
_cell.angle_gamma   90.00
#
_symmetry.space_group_name_H-M   'P 1'
#
loop_
_entity.id
_entity.type
_entity.pdbx_description
1 polymer ?
#
loop_
_entity_poly.entity_id
_entity_poly.type
_entity_poly.pdbx_seq_one_letter_code
_entity_poly.pdbx_strand_id
1 'polypeptide(L)' 'RPQRGVEVRGPAPAAMAKRAGRYHAQILLECRERAPLHRTLMDLLPRLEALKPPRDLRWSLDIDPLDLF' A
#
# COMPACT_ATOMS: atom_id res chain seq x y z
N ARG A 1 -3.14 10.00 9.44
CA ARG A 1 -4.53 9.83 8.94
C ARG A 1 -4.52 10.30 7.50
N PRO A 2 -5.13 9.57 6.56
CA PRO A 2 -5.17 9.99 5.16
C PRO A 2 -5.82 11.37 5.01
N GLN A 3 -5.36 12.14 4.02
CA GLN A 3 -5.98 13.42 3.67
C GLN A 3 -7.45 13.21 3.26
N ARG A 4 -8.29 14.25 3.39
CA ARG A 4 -9.67 14.19 2.91
C ARG A 4 -9.70 13.78 1.43
N GLY A 5 -10.55 12.82 1.10
CA GLY A 5 -10.73 12.30 -0.26
C GLY A 5 -9.79 11.15 -0.64
N VAL A 6 -8.84 10.76 0.21
CA VAL A 6 -8.06 9.53 0.02
C VAL A 6 -8.80 8.37 0.69
N GLU A 7 -9.27 7.43 -0.12
CA GLU A 7 -9.86 6.18 0.32
C GLU A 7 -8.78 5.12 0.50
N VAL A 8 -8.96 4.26 1.51
CA VAL A 8 -8.03 3.18 1.84
C VAL A 8 -8.81 1.87 1.78
N ARG A 9 -8.37 0.94 0.93
CA ARG A 9 -8.97 -0.40 0.79
C ARG A 9 -7.95 -1.48 1.14
N GLY A 10 -8.42 -2.54 1.78
CA GLY A 10 -7.61 -3.70 2.17
C GLY A 10 -7.40 -3.84 3.69
N PRO A 11 -6.46 -4.71 4.12
CA PRO A 11 -5.63 -5.57 3.28
C PRO A 11 -6.48 -6.58 2.50
N ALA A 12 -6.42 -6.52 1.17
CA ALA A 12 -7.06 -7.50 0.31
C ALA A 12 -6.09 -8.68 0.15
N PRO A 13 -6.51 -9.93 0.43
CA PRO A 13 -5.68 -11.09 0.15
C PRO A 13 -5.46 -11.21 -1.36
N ALA A 14 -4.23 -11.46 -1.79
CA ALA A 14 -3.96 -11.76 -3.19
C ALA A 14 -4.73 -13.02 -3.61
N ALA A 15 -5.15 -13.10 -4.88
CA ALA A 15 -5.97 -14.18 -5.44
C ALA A 15 -5.40 -15.60 -5.22
N MET A 16 -4.09 -15.71 -4.96
CA MET A 16 -3.45 -16.94 -4.48
C MET A 16 -2.82 -16.68 -3.11
N ALA A 17 -3.49 -17.14 -2.05
CA ALA A 17 -3.07 -16.92 -0.67
C ALA A 17 -1.67 -17.46 -0.33
N LYS A 18 -1.07 -18.33 -1.16
CA LYS A 18 0.29 -18.84 -0.93
C LYS A 18 0.97 -19.19 -2.25
N ARG A 19 1.99 -18.42 -2.66
CA ARG A 19 2.87 -18.76 -3.78
C ARG A 19 4.31 -18.80 -3.27
N ALA A 20 5.02 -19.89 -3.58
CA ALA A 20 6.40 -20.12 -3.10
C ALA A 20 6.59 -19.91 -1.57
N GLY A 21 5.59 -20.28 -0.77
CA GLY A 21 5.64 -20.18 0.69
C GLY A 21 5.38 -18.79 1.27
N ARG A 22 5.03 -17.79 0.45
CA ARG A 22 4.73 -16.42 0.91
C ARG A 22 3.25 -16.09 0.75
N TYR A 23 2.70 -15.37 1.74
CA TYR A 23 1.40 -14.73 1.67
C TYR A 23 1.56 -13.37 1.00
N HIS A 24 0.65 -13.03 0.10
CA HIS A 24 0.62 -11.74 -0.58
C HIS A 24 -0.66 -11.01 -0.18
N ALA A 25 -0.53 -9.74 0.15
CA ALA A 25 -1.65 -8.86 0.46
C ALA A 25 -1.34 -7.47 -0.10
N GLN A 26 -2.39 -6.74 -0.48
CA GLN A 26 -2.28 -5.37 -0.96
C GLN A 26 -3.18 -4.43 -0.17
N ILE A 27 -2.71 -3.20 0.01
CA ILE A 27 -3.51 -2.07 0.48
C ILE A 27 -3.56 -1.09 -0.68
N LEU A 28 -4.76 -0.74 -1.11
CA LEU A 28 -4.97 0.23 -2.17
C LEU A 28 -5.29 1.59 -1.54
N LEU A 29 -4.55 2.61 -1.96
CA LEU A 29 -4.81 4.01 -1.65
C LEU A 29 -5.30 4.66 -2.94
N GLU A 30 -6.53 5.18 -2.94
CA GLU A 30 -7.13 5.80 -4.13
C GLU A 30 -7.68 7.18 -3.80
N CYS A 31 -7.70 8.06 -4.79
CA CYS A 31 -8.25 9.40 -4.65
C CYS A 31 -8.73 9.90 -6.03
N ARG A 32 -9.74 10.77 -6.04
CA ARG A 32 -10.17 11.44 -7.27
C ARG A 32 -9.16 12.45 -7.80
N GLU A 33 -8.32 13.00 -6.92
CA GLU A 33 -7.29 13.98 -7.25
C GLU A 33 -5.92 13.47 -6.83
N ARG A 34 -4.89 13.76 -7.64
CA ARG A 34 -3.52 13.30 -7.38
C ARG A 34 -2.88 13.98 -6.16
N ALA A 35 -3.22 15.25 -5.91
CA ALA A 35 -2.55 16.05 -4.88
C ALA A 35 -2.79 15.54 -3.44
N PRO A 36 -4.03 15.20 -3.01
CA PRO A 36 -4.27 14.58 -1.70
C PRO A 36 -3.54 13.24 -1.49
N LEU A 37 -3.43 12.42 -2.54
CA LEU A 37 -2.73 11.14 -2.48
C LEU A 37 -1.23 11.37 -2.28
N HIS A 38 -0.61 12.25 -3.06
CA HIS A 38 0.80 12.61 -2.91
C HIS A 38 1.11 13.17 -1.52
N ARG A 39 0.28 14.08 -1.00
CA ARG A 39 0.44 14.62 0.37
C ARG A 39 0.37 13.52 1.43
N THR A 40 -0.57 12.60 1.28
CA THR A 40 -0.70 11.44 2.19
C THR A 40 0.55 10.57 2.16
N LEU A 41 1.11 10.31 0.97
CA LEU A 41 2.33 9.52 0.81
C LEU A 41 3.56 10.21 1.41
N MET A 42 3.69 11.54 1.27
CA MET A 42 4.79 12.30 1.90
C MET A 42 4.78 12.19 3.42
N ASP A 43 3.60 12.16 4.05
CA ASP A 43 3.47 11.99 5.51
C ASP A 43 3.69 10.53 5.95
N LEU A 44 3.29 9.57 5.11
CA LEU A 44 3.25 8.15 5.43
C LEU A 44 4.60 7.45 5.23
N LEU A 45 5.30 7.71 4.12
CA LEU A 45 6.52 7.01 3.74
C LEU A 45 7.62 7.09 4.81
N PRO A 46 7.96 8.27 5.38
CA PRO A 46 8.99 8.34 6.43
C PRO A 46 8.63 7.51 7.67
N ARG A 47 7.33 7.40 7.98
CA ARG A 47 6.86 6.60 9.12
C ARG A 47 6.98 5.12 8.83
N LEU A 48 6.68 4.67 7.61
CA LEU A 48 6.84 3.28 7.19
C LEU A 48 8.32 2.86 7.16
N GLU A 49 9.19 3.73 6.64
CA GLU A 49 10.64 3.50 6.61
C GLU A 49 11.25 3.42 8.02
N ALA A 50 10.70 4.15 8.99
CA ALA A 50 11.13 4.09 10.38
C ALA A 50 10.67 2.82 11.12
N LEU A 51 9.72 2.04 10.56
CA LEU A 51 9.32 0.77 11.15
C LEU A 51 10.42 -0.27 10.99
N LYS A 52 10.54 -1.15 11.98
CA LYS A 52 11.36 -2.37 11.88
C LYS A 52 10.45 -3.55 11.55
N PRO A 53 10.19 -3.85 10.27
CA PRO A 53 9.36 -4.98 9.91
C PRO A 53 10.02 -6.31 10.33
N PRO A 54 9.24 -7.37 10.58
CA PRO A 54 9.75 -8.72 10.67
C PRO A 54 10.61 -9.09 9.44
N ARG A 55 11.62 -9.95 9.62
CA ARG A 55 12.60 -10.28 8.55
C ARG A 55 11.97 -10.93 7.31
N ASP A 56 10.81 -11.53 7.47
CA ASP A 56 10.03 -12.22 6.44
C ASP A 56 8.99 -11.32 5.76
N LEU A 57 8.79 -10.09 6.24
CA LEU A 57 7.90 -9.11 5.63
C LEU A 57 8.68 -8.21 4.66
N ARG A 58 8.24 -8.22 3.40
CA ARG A 58 8.70 -7.29 2.36
C ARG A 58 7.50 -6.50 1.86
N TRP A 59 7.69 -5.21 1.65
CA TRP A 59 6.67 -4.33 1.08
C TRP A 59 7.26 -3.54 -0.08
N SER A 60 6.41 -3.19 -1.03
CA SER A 60 6.69 -2.28 -2.13
C SER A 60 5.55 -1.27 -2.22
N LEU A 61 5.80 -0.15 -2.90
CA LEU A 61 4.78 0.84 -3.24
C LEU A 61 4.80 1.03 -4.74
N ASP A 62 3.66 0.76 -5.37
CA ASP A 62 3.44 0.98 -6.79
C ASP A 62 2.51 2.19 -6.96
N ILE A 63 2.93 3.17 -7.77
CA ILE A 63 2.16 4.38 -8.09
C ILE A 63 1.56 4.21 -9.47
N ASP A 64 0.25 4.45 -9.60
CA ASP A 64 -0.52 4.32 -10.84
C ASP A 64 -0.26 2.97 -11.54
N PRO A 65 -0.50 1.82 -10.85
CA PRO A 65 -0.22 0.51 -11.42
C PRO A 65 -1.10 0.25 -12.66
N LEU A 66 -0.48 -0.30 -13.71
CA LEU A 66 -1.18 -0.65 -14.96
C LEU A 66 -2.13 -1.85 -14.80
N ASP A 67 -1.85 -2.70 -13.82
CA ASP A 67 -2.67 -3.86 -13.45
C ASP A 67 -2.81 -3.93 -11.93
N LEU A 68 -4.01 -4.23 -11.45
CA LEU A 68 -4.34 -4.36 -10.03
C LEU A 68 -4.51 -5.84 -9.61
N PHE A 69 -4.30 -6.80 -10.52
CA PHE A 69 -4.58 -8.23 -10.32
C PHE A 69 -3.52 -9.19 -10.88
#